data_AF-A0AA93AJP9-F1
#
_entry.id   AF-A0AA93AJP9-F1
#
_cell.length_a   1.000
_cell.length_b   1.000
_cell.length_c   1.000
_cell.angle_alpha   90.00
_cell.angle_beta   90.00
_cell.angle_gamma   90.00
#
_symmetry.space_group_name_H-M   'P 1'
#
loop_
_entity.id
_entity.type
_entity.pdbx_description
1 polymer ?
#
loop_
_entity_poly.entity_id
_entity_poly.type
_entity_poly.pdbx_seq_one_letter_code
_entity_poly.pdbx_strand_id
1 'polypeptide(L)'
;VFADDAGALTKGPELFFNLATQGLSEGEYVRRFHYAERVSTAEVELKDYNFKTPAYGLSHKKMSGELSHQRESYQHYDYPGR
;
A
#
# COMPACT_ATOMS: atom_id res chain seq x y z
N VAL A 1 -15.68 -2.73 -11.92
CA VAL A 1 -15.95 -1.72 -10.88
C VAL A 1 -14.72 -0.82 -10.84
N PHE A 2 -14.87 0.49 -10.95
CA PHE A 2 -13.80 1.46 -10.68
C PHE A 2 -13.94 1.91 -9.23
N ALA A 3 -12.83 1.95 -8.49
CA ALA A 3 -12.81 2.32 -7.08
C ALA A 3 -11.48 2.99 -6.72
N ASP A 4 -11.55 3.98 -5.83
CA ASP A 4 -10.43 4.68 -5.22
C ASP A 4 -10.35 4.45 -3.71
N ASP A 5 -11.38 3.84 -3.11
CA ASP A 5 -11.44 3.50 -1.69
C ASP A 5 -11.86 2.04 -1.43
N ALA A 6 -11.57 1.55 -0.21
CA ALA A 6 -11.81 0.16 0.18
C ALA A 6 -13.30 -0.18 0.38
N GLY A 7 -14.16 0.82 0.58
CA GLY A 7 -15.61 0.66 0.74
C GLY A 7 -16.32 0.16 -0.51
N ALA A 8 -15.64 0.19 -1.67
CA ALA A 8 -16.14 -0.43 -2.89
C ALA A 8 -16.18 -1.98 -2.82
N LEU A 9 -15.54 -2.60 -1.82
CA LEU A 9 -15.54 -4.05 -1.64
C LEU A 9 -16.73 -4.51 -0.78
N THR A 10 -17.47 -5.51 -1.25
CA THR A 10 -18.51 -6.18 -0.46
C THR A 10 -17.89 -7.10 0.59
N LYS A 11 -18.43 -7.11 1.82
CA LYS A 11 -17.98 -8.01 2.89
C LYS A 11 -18.27 -9.47 2.50
N GLY A 12 -17.25 -10.33 2.57
CA GLY A 12 -17.37 -11.78 2.39
C GLY A 12 -17.86 -12.51 3.66
N PRO A 13 -18.09 -13.84 3.59
CA PRO A 13 -18.43 -14.64 4.75
C PRO A 13 -17.28 -14.69 5.76
N GLU A 14 -17.61 -14.88 7.04
CA GLU A 14 -16.62 -15.04 8.09
C GLU A 14 -16.12 -16.50 8.11
N LEU A 15 -14.80 -16.67 8.05
CA LEU A 15 -14.13 -17.98 8.07
C LEU A 15 -13.30 -18.11 9.36
N PHE A 16 -13.35 -19.29 9.98
CA PHE A 16 -12.53 -19.58 11.17
C PHE A 16 -11.16 -20.14 10.78
N PHE A 17 -10.19 -19.99 11.69
CA PHE A 17 -8.86 -20.59 11.55
C PHE A 17 -8.83 -21.99 12.18
N ASN A 18 -8.33 -22.99 11.45
CA ASN A 18 -8.29 -24.39 11.90
C ASN A 18 -6.95 -25.06 11.61
N LEU A 19 -6.31 -25.61 12.65
CA LEU A 19 -5.04 -26.35 12.57
C LEU A 19 -5.20 -27.87 12.61
N ALA A 20 -6.42 -28.40 12.72
CA ALA A 20 -6.65 -29.84 12.88
C ALA A 20 -6.09 -30.65 11.70
N THR A 21 -5.29 -31.67 12.03
CA THR A 21 -4.70 -32.60 11.06
C THR A 21 -5.57 -33.83 10.79
N GLN A 22 -6.47 -34.17 11.72
CA GLN A 22 -7.44 -35.25 11.57
C GLN A 22 -8.75 -34.89 12.29
N GLY A 23 -9.87 -35.16 11.63
CA GLY A 23 -11.22 -34.76 12.04
C GLY A 23 -11.90 -34.05 10.88
N LEU A 24 -13.07 -34.53 10.46
CA LEU A 24 -13.86 -33.92 9.38
C LEU A 24 -13.99 -32.41 9.65
N SER A 25 -13.32 -31.59 8.85
CA SER A 25 -13.61 -30.16 8.77
C SER A 25 -14.79 -30.00 7.82
N GLU A 26 -16.01 -29.97 8.35
CA GLU A 26 -17.17 -29.56 7.56
C GLU A 26 -17.17 -28.03 7.42
N GLY A 27 -17.33 -27.53 6.19
CA GLY A 27 -17.38 -26.09 5.88
C GLY A 27 -16.05 -25.46 5.46
N GLU A 28 -16.11 -24.19 5.07
CA GLU A 28 -14.96 -23.39 4.64
C GLU A 28 -14.16 -22.86 5.85
N TYR A 29 -12.82 -22.88 5.76
CA TYR A 29 -11.93 -22.43 6.84
C TYR A 29 -10.56 -21.99 6.31
N VAL A 30 -9.81 -21.26 7.14
CA VAL A 30 -8.39 -20.92 6.88
C VAL A 30 -7.48 -21.86 7.66
N ARG A 31 -6.48 -22.45 7.01
CA ARG A 31 -5.55 -23.41 7.65
C ARG A 31 -4.15 -22.84 7.92
N ARG A 32 -3.75 -21.83 7.16
CA ARG A 32 -2.41 -21.24 7.23
C ARG A 32 -2.47 -19.79 6.82
N PHE A 33 -1.70 -18.97 7.52
CA PHE A 33 -1.39 -17.61 7.11
C PHE A 33 0.11 -17.52 6.80
N HIS A 34 0.46 -16.76 5.77
CA HIS A 34 1.83 -16.32 5.52
C HIS A 34 1.86 -14.81 5.64
N TYR A 35 2.86 -14.30 6.37
CA TYR A 35 3.11 -12.88 6.51
C TYR A 35 4.42 -12.51 5.81
N ALA A 36 4.42 -11.41 5.08
CA ALA A 36 5.60 -10.91 4.40
C ALA A 36 5.59 -9.39 4.37
N GLU A 37 6.76 -8.79 4.56
CA GLU A 37 7.00 -7.36 4.43
C GLU A 37 8.08 -7.11 3.38
N ARG A 38 8.09 -5.91 2.80
CA ARG A 38 9.11 -5.49 1.84
C ARG A 38 9.48 -4.03 2.09
N VAL A 39 10.77 -3.75 2.09
CA VAL A 39 11.27 -2.37 2.11
C VAL A 39 10.87 -1.65 0.83
N SER A 40 10.33 -0.45 0.96
CA SER A 40 9.85 0.39 -0.14
C SER A 40 10.23 1.85 0.06
N THR A 41 9.95 2.69 -0.94
CA THR A 41 10.16 4.14 -0.85
C THR A 41 9.42 4.74 0.34
N ALA A 42 10.14 5.49 1.17
CA ALA A 42 9.59 6.16 2.33
C ALA A 42 8.98 7.53 1.96
N GLU A 43 9.64 8.29 1.10
CA GLU A 43 9.18 9.61 0.65
C GLU A 43 9.29 9.72 -0.86
N VAL A 44 8.28 10.32 -1.50
CA VAL A 44 8.33 10.67 -2.92
C VAL A 44 8.29 12.20 -3.06
N GLU A 45 9.22 12.75 -3.84
CA GLU A 45 9.19 14.12 -4.33
C GLU A 45 8.98 14.13 -5.85
N LEU A 46 7.91 14.77 -6.31
CA LEU A 46 7.63 15.00 -7.72
C LEU A 46 7.85 16.46 -8.05
N LYS A 47 8.70 16.75 -9.04
CA LYS A 47 8.95 18.11 -9.52
C LYS A 47 8.51 18.25 -10.97
N ASP A 48 8.06 19.45 -11.34
CA ASP A 48 7.73 19.78 -12.72
C ASP A 48 8.05 21.26 -13.02
N TYR A 49 7.93 21.69 -14.27
CA TYR A 49 8.18 23.06 -14.72
C TYR A 49 7.06 23.58 -15.62
N ASN A 50 6.56 24.79 -15.33
CA ASN A 50 5.57 25.47 -16.15
C ASN A 50 6.12 26.79 -16.69
N PHE A 51 6.26 26.88 -18.01
CA PHE A 51 6.77 28.07 -18.70
C PHE A 51 5.93 29.34 -18.46
N LYS A 52 4.63 29.21 -18.15
CA LYS A 52 3.76 30.34 -17.84
C LYS A 52 4.02 30.92 -16.45
N THR A 53 4.59 30.11 -15.56
CA THR A 53 4.87 30.47 -14.17
C THR A 53 6.27 29.98 -13.79
N PRO A 54 7.35 30.50 -14.42
CA PRO A 54 8.69 29.91 -14.33
C PRO A 54 9.33 30.03 -12.94
N ALA A 55 8.86 30.97 -12.11
CA ALA A 55 9.30 31.12 -10.73
C ALA A 55 8.60 30.14 -9.76
N TYR A 56 7.57 29.43 -10.21
CA TYR A 56 6.85 28.47 -9.38
C TYR A 56 7.62 27.15 -9.34
N GLY A 57 8.05 26.73 -8.15
CA GLY A 57 8.91 25.56 -7.97
C GLY A 57 8.25 24.20 -8.28
N LEU A 58 6.90 24.15 -8.29
CA LEU A 58 6.07 22.98 -8.63
C LEU A 58 6.66 21.65 -8.10
N SER A 59 6.90 21.59 -6.79
CA SER A 59 7.41 20.42 -6.06
C SER A 59 6.36 19.93 -5.07
N HIS A 60 6.08 18.63 -5.12
CA HIS A 60 5.13 17.94 -4.25
C HIS A 60 5.83 16.79 -3.52
N LYS A 61 5.80 16.81 -2.19
CA LYS A 61 6.40 15.79 -1.34
C LYS A 61 5.34 15.02 -0.57
N LYS A 62 5.50 13.70 -0.47
CA LYS A 62 4.62 12.84 0.34
C LYS A 62 5.43 11.74 1.04
N MET A 63 5.28 11.68 2.36
CA MET A 63 5.79 10.60 3.20
C MET A 63 4.78 9.43 3.24
N SER A 64 5.27 8.20 3.26
CA SER A 64 4.46 7.00 3.45
C SER A 64 3.91 6.93 4.88
N GLY A 65 2.73 6.30 5.04
CA GLY A 65 2.07 6.17 6.35
C GLY A 65 2.57 5.00 7.20
N GLU A 66 3.08 3.95 6.58
CA GLU A 66 3.42 2.68 7.25
C GLU A 66 4.93 2.42 7.18
N LEU A 67 5.69 3.03 8.10
CA LEU A 67 7.16 3.01 8.10
C LEU A 67 7.78 2.25 9.29
N SER A 68 6.97 1.72 10.20
CA SER A 68 7.41 1.09 11.46
C SER A 68 8.47 -0.01 11.30
N HIS A 69 8.50 -0.69 10.15
CA HIS A 69 9.40 -1.80 9.86
C HIS A 69 10.42 -1.50 8.73
N GLN A 70 10.63 -0.23 8.42
CA GLN A 70 11.66 0.18 7.46
C GLN A 70 12.35 1.50 7.85
N ARG A 71 13.35 1.89 7.07
CA ARG A 71 13.98 3.21 7.25
C ARG A 71 13.10 4.29 6.62
N GLU A 72 12.97 5.42 7.30
CA GLU A 72 12.21 6.58 6.81
C GLU A 72 13.00 7.41 5.78
N SER A 73 14.29 7.11 5.59
CA SER A 73 15.19 7.94 4.78
C SER A 73 15.33 7.52 3.32
N TYR A 74 14.65 6.45 2.88
CA TYR A 74 14.75 6.01 1.49
C TYR A 74 13.81 6.83 0.59
N GLN A 75 14.36 7.88 -0.04
CA GLN A 75 13.61 8.85 -0.83
C GLN A 75 13.65 8.50 -2.33
N HIS A 76 12.56 8.81 -3.03
CA HIS A 76 12.48 8.77 -4.48
C HIS A 76 12.14 10.16 -5.02
N TYR A 77 12.85 10.58 -6.06
CA TYR A 77 12.65 11.85 -6.73
C TYR A 77 12.42 11.62 -8.22
N ASP A 78 11.42 12.28 -8.79
CA ASP A 78 11.12 12.18 -10.22
C ASP A 78 10.83 13.55 -10.88
N TYR A 79 11.24 13.69 -12.14
CA TYR A 79 11.03 14.87 -12.98
C TYR A 79 11.03 14.50 -14.48
N PRO A 80 10.03 14.94 -15.26
CA PRO A 80 8.84 15.67 -14.84
C PRO A 80 7.83 14.73 -14.13
N GLY A 81 7.33 15.15 -12.98
CA GLY A 81 6.45 14.33 -12.12
C GLY A 81 4.96 14.42 -12.44
N ARG A 82 4.60 14.79 -13.67
CA ARG A 82 3.22 14.83 -14.18
C ARG A 82 2.99 13.74 -15.23
#